data_AF-A0AA40BUN6-F1
#
_entry.id   AF-A0AA40BUN6-F1
#
_cell.length_a   1.000
_cell.length_b   1.000
_cell.length_c   1.000
_cell.angle_alpha   90.00
_cell.angle_beta   90.00
_cell.angle_gamma   90.00
#
_symmetry.space_group_name_H-M   'P 1'
#
loop_
_entity.id
_entity.type
_entity.pdbx_description
1 polymer ?
#
loop_
_entity_poly.entity_id
_entity_poly.type
_entity_poly.pdbx_seq_one_letter_code
_entity_poly.pdbx_strand_id
1 'polypeptide(L)'
;MDDADVHSISRASTIVDVSSPHGTDIIELKLTSSGSWTERRVIDIPEPDTSSPAVIYLFEGVDYRTRKLASSIVSDRDGNGNDGFLRHHEGKAILSASEKAVLDFQIEEYEEDTSIGLFLASWFTLATQDKSIWEIERRIESGKAWCSSEQRDPAELRLDHSRYRHFSSPYRLYHPLEEAGGTVRHAARECVSMSFGKRLGSLVGIVVFDPPRKLVKMAVKYDLGNAGDCIEWEEAITDVFPEELAARDVFLRQFRCISGVRGEEKGGLDARNVFQKSQSIVRRCAFEAESKILKVLTQALDDVEVSLSKDEVVREALDVWMGYFGRWRNTLFHQEGSLKHLRRTTRWAERLVPMSADERSLKFHARVLDAVIEENAAMLRRLDSVYHAVMSTMQIAESKRAIEEAELVSKLTHLAFFFIPLTLVTGIFGMDMIVSLTPPRTLRHC
;
A
#
# COMPACT_ATOMS: atom_id res chain seq x y z
N MET A 1 44.68 3.61 20.01
CA MET A 1 43.60 3.21 19.08
C MET A 1 42.26 3.18 19.83
N ASP A 2 42.12 4.08 20.79
CA ASP A 2 41.24 5.27 20.75
C ASP A 2 39.87 5.03 20.15
N ASP A 3 38.93 4.88 21.08
CA ASP A 3 37.50 5.00 20.94
C ASP A 3 37.15 6.17 20.02
N ALA A 4 36.70 5.83 18.81
CA ALA A 4 36.12 6.80 17.90
C ALA A 4 34.79 7.27 18.49
N ASP A 5 34.72 8.58 18.73
CA ASP A 5 33.55 9.34 19.12
C ASP A 5 32.28 8.86 18.42
N VAL A 6 31.36 8.30 19.22
CA VAL A 6 29.96 8.14 18.82
C VAL A 6 29.39 9.55 18.75
N HIS A 7 29.41 10.14 17.56
CA HIS A 7 28.71 11.39 17.27
C HIS A 7 27.23 11.23 17.65
N SER A 8 26.86 11.87 18.76
CA SER A 8 25.47 12.13 19.12
C SER A 8 24.88 13.07 18.08
N ILE A 9 24.31 12.52 17.00
CA ILE A 9 23.56 13.32 16.04
C ILE A 9 22.27 13.76 16.74
N SER A 10 22.24 15.00 17.25
CA SER A 10 21.02 15.68 17.66
C SER A 10 20.16 15.91 16.42
N ARG A 11 19.30 14.95 16.08
CA ARG A 11 18.36 15.09 14.98
C ARG A 11 17.22 16.00 15.45
N ALA A 12 17.22 17.22 14.95
CA ALA A 12 16.26 18.26 15.28
C ALA A 12 14.85 17.83 14.90
N SER A 13 13.94 17.71 15.86
CA SER A 13 12.51 17.85 15.59
C SER A 13 12.26 19.32 15.26
N THR A 14 11.69 19.60 14.09
CA THR A 14 11.18 20.95 13.84
C THR A 14 9.82 21.03 14.53
N ILE A 15 9.77 21.74 15.65
CA ILE A 15 8.51 22.10 16.31
C ILE A 15 7.93 23.24 15.48
N VAL A 16 6.89 22.95 14.71
CA VAL A 16 6.07 24.00 14.10
C VAL A 16 4.90 24.22 15.05
N ASP A 17 5.03 25.26 15.87
CA ASP A 17 3.94 25.68 16.74
C ASP A 17 2.93 26.46 15.90
N VAL A 18 1.71 25.92 15.83
CA VAL A 18 0.57 26.59 15.19
C VAL A 18 -0.44 26.88 16.27
N SER A 19 -0.21 27.99 16.97
CA SER A 19 -1.12 28.48 17.99
C SER A 19 -2.45 28.88 17.35
N SER A 20 -3.53 28.31 17.87
CA SER A 20 -4.89 28.68 17.47
C SER A 20 -5.38 29.81 18.37
N PRO A 21 -6.06 30.85 17.85
CA PRO A 21 -6.64 31.92 18.66
C PRO A 21 -7.71 31.43 19.66
N HIS A 22 -8.06 30.14 19.65
CA HIS A 22 -9.11 29.53 20.46
C HIS A 22 -8.58 28.50 21.49
N GLY A 23 -7.30 28.53 21.83
CA GLY A 23 -6.72 27.78 22.97
C GLY A 23 -6.54 26.28 22.72
N THR A 24 -6.50 25.82 21.46
CA THR A 24 -6.00 24.47 21.15
C THR A 24 -4.72 24.59 20.38
N ASP A 25 -3.61 24.21 20.99
CA ASP A 25 -2.31 24.25 20.35
C ASP A 25 -2.09 22.94 19.60
N ILE A 26 -1.75 23.08 18.32
CA ILE A 26 -1.38 21.94 17.48
C ILE A 26 0.12 21.99 17.31
N ILE A 27 0.79 21.02 17.94
CA ILE A 27 2.23 20.90 17.89
C ILE A 27 2.56 19.83 16.85
N GLU A 28 3.10 20.28 15.72
CA GLU A 28 3.55 19.39 14.66
C GLU A 28 4.97 18.93 14.94
N LEU A 29 5.15 17.62 15.05
CA LEU A 29 6.45 16.99 15.25
C LEU A 29 6.85 16.27 13.97
N LYS A 30 7.67 16.92 13.15
CA LYS A 30 8.28 16.30 11.97
C LYS A 30 9.54 15.55 12.35
N LEU A 31 9.60 14.27 11.98
CA LEU A 31 10.83 13.49 12.06
C LEU A 31 11.70 13.78 10.84
N THR A 32 12.83 14.46 11.05
CA THR A 32 13.68 15.00 9.99
C THR A 32 14.71 14.01 9.44
N SER A 33 14.72 12.74 9.87
CA SER A 33 15.82 11.83 9.49
C SER A 33 15.45 10.35 9.37
N SER A 34 16.03 9.72 8.35
CA SER A 34 15.93 8.30 7.94
C SER A 34 16.64 7.32 8.88
N GLY A 35 16.75 7.64 10.16
CA GLY A 35 17.44 6.79 11.13
C GLY A 35 16.67 5.52 11.42
N SER A 36 17.37 4.39 11.37
CA SER A 36 16.91 3.13 11.93
C SER A 36 16.59 3.31 13.42
N TRP A 37 15.31 3.25 13.80
CA TRP A 37 14.84 3.26 15.19
C TRP A 37 15.06 1.88 15.83
N THR A 38 16.32 1.50 16.02
CA THR A 38 16.69 0.31 16.79
C THR A 38 16.82 0.60 18.29
N GLU A 39 17.05 1.86 18.68
CA GLU A 39 17.09 2.29 20.08
C GLU A 39 15.74 2.88 20.54
N ARG A 40 15.29 2.42 21.71
CA ARG A 40 14.11 2.95 22.42
C ARG A 40 14.44 4.35 22.92
N ARG A 41 14.19 5.39 22.11
CA ARG A 41 14.34 6.78 22.54
C ARG A 41 13.01 7.33 23.02
N VAL A 42 13.02 7.88 24.23
CA VAL A 42 11.92 8.67 24.78
C VAL A 42 11.87 9.97 23.96
N ILE A 43 10.73 10.24 23.33
CA ILE A 43 10.49 11.54 22.72
C ILE A 43 10.05 12.44 23.87
N ASP A 44 10.89 13.40 24.25
CA ASP A 44 10.52 14.43 25.21
C ASP A 44 9.44 15.30 24.58
N ILE A 45 8.19 15.00 24.94
CA ILE A 45 7.04 15.82 24.55
C ILE A 45 7.05 17.03 25.48
N PRO A 46 7.08 18.26 24.93
CA PRO A 46 7.08 19.46 25.76
C PRO A 46 5.88 19.43 26.70
N GLU A 47 6.07 19.88 27.94
CA GLU A 47 4.96 19.95 28.88
C GLU A 47 3.90 20.92 28.32
N PRO A 48 2.61 20.55 28.35
CA PRO A 48 1.56 21.44 27.88
C PRO A 48 1.59 22.72 28.73
N ASP A 49 1.53 23.88 28.08
CA ASP A 49 1.35 25.12 28.82
C ASP A 49 0.03 25.04 29.59
N THR A 50 0.09 25.34 30.89
CA THR A 50 -1.09 25.39 31.77
C THR A 50 -2.15 26.36 31.29
N SER A 51 -1.82 27.31 30.39
CA SER A 51 -2.78 28.21 29.76
C SER A 51 -3.67 27.55 28.70
N SER A 52 -3.23 26.44 28.11
CA SER A 52 -3.90 25.82 26.97
C SER A 52 -4.81 24.67 27.41
N PRO A 53 -6.14 24.77 27.21
CA PRO A 53 -7.08 23.73 27.63
C PRO A 53 -6.89 22.39 26.88
N ALA A 54 -6.32 22.43 25.67
CA ALA A 54 -6.02 21.25 24.89
C ALA A 54 -4.75 21.41 24.04
N VAL A 55 -3.93 20.37 23.99
CA VAL A 55 -2.74 20.29 23.13
C VAL A 55 -2.84 19.01 22.30
N ILE A 56 -2.69 19.13 20.98
CA ILE A 56 -2.68 17.99 20.05
C ILE A 56 -1.30 17.88 19.41
N TYR A 57 -0.63 16.76 19.69
CA TYR A 57 0.61 16.37 19.05
C TYR A 57 0.33 15.58 17.78
N LEU A 58 0.82 16.08 16.65
CA LEU A 58 0.73 15.40 15.37
C LEU A 58 2.08 14.79 15.02
N PHE A 59 2.08 13.47 14.84
CA PHE A 59 3.25 12.73 14.41
C PHE A 59 3.05 12.18 13.00
N GLU A 60 4.09 12.31 12.20
CA GLU A 60 4.18 11.74 10.86
C GLU A 60 5.39 10.81 10.78
N GLY A 61 5.20 9.64 10.17
CA GLY A 61 6.31 8.77 9.81
C GLY A 61 6.88 7.91 10.92
N VAL A 62 6.00 7.40 11.77
CA VAL A 62 6.39 6.58 12.90
C VAL A 62 6.02 5.13 12.71
N ASP A 63 7.02 4.25 12.84
CA ASP A 63 6.86 2.79 12.82
C ASP A 63 5.84 2.34 13.87
N TYR A 64 5.28 1.15 13.68
CA TYR A 64 4.46 0.41 14.62
C TYR A 64 5.03 0.41 16.06
N ARG A 65 6.36 0.31 16.20
CA ARG A 65 7.04 0.42 17.51
C ARG A 65 6.75 1.73 18.22
N THR A 66 6.64 2.82 17.48
CA THR A 66 6.36 4.14 18.05
C THR A 66 4.88 4.38 18.26
N ARG A 67 3.98 3.65 17.58
CA ARG A 67 2.56 3.59 17.99
C ARG A 67 2.43 3.01 19.40
N LYS A 68 3.20 1.96 19.70
CA LYS A 68 3.27 1.37 21.05
C LYS A 68 3.85 2.35 22.07
N LEU A 69 4.81 3.18 21.66
CA LEU A 69 5.38 4.24 22.50
C LEU A 69 4.38 5.40 22.75
N ALA A 70 3.63 5.82 21.72
CA ALA A 70 2.61 6.84 21.86
C ALA A 70 1.49 6.42 22.82
N SER A 71 1.12 5.13 22.83
CA SER A 71 0.21 4.60 23.85
C SER A 71 0.81 4.59 25.25
N SER A 72 2.11 4.31 25.40
CA SER A 72 2.75 4.31 26.73
C SER A 72 2.94 5.71 27.31
N ILE A 73 3.11 6.73 26.47
CA ILE A 73 3.23 8.14 26.89
C ILE A 73 1.96 8.65 27.56
N VAL A 74 0.77 8.17 27.14
CA VAL A 74 -0.51 8.56 27.74
C VAL A 74 -0.73 7.83 29.08
N SER A 75 -0.09 6.68 29.28
CA SER A 75 -0.26 5.85 30.49
C SER A 75 0.77 6.12 31.59
N ASP A 76 1.83 6.88 31.33
CA ASP A 76 2.92 7.05 32.30
C ASP A 76 2.48 7.98 33.44
N ARG A 77 2.03 7.36 34.54
CA ARG A 77 1.63 8.01 35.76
C ARG A 77 2.57 7.55 36.87
N ASP A 78 3.16 8.55 37.51
CA ASP A 78 3.92 8.51 38.75
C ASP A 78 5.30 7.83 38.65
N GLY A 79 6.35 8.62 38.85
CA GLY A 79 7.77 8.24 38.86
C GLY A 79 8.19 7.27 39.96
N ASN A 80 7.40 6.25 40.25
CA ASN A 80 7.85 5.05 40.95
C ASN A 80 8.47 4.11 39.92
N GLY A 81 9.80 4.16 39.84
CA GLY A 81 10.63 3.35 38.94
C GLY A 81 10.53 1.84 39.18
N ASN A 82 9.41 1.24 38.78
CA ASN A 82 9.27 -0.20 38.65
C ASN A 82 9.17 -0.54 37.15
N ASP A 83 10.34 -0.62 36.54
CA ASP A 83 10.55 -1.00 35.15
C ASP A 83 10.33 -2.52 35.04
N GLY A 84 9.07 -2.95 34.99
CA GLY A 84 8.74 -4.36 35.02
C GLY A 84 7.31 -4.63 34.61
N PHE A 85 7.07 -4.80 33.31
CA PHE A 85 6.32 -5.93 32.73
C PHE A 85 5.95 -5.66 31.27
N LEU A 86 6.84 -6.03 30.34
CA LEU A 86 6.48 -6.34 28.96
C LEU A 86 7.33 -7.55 28.52
N ARG A 87 6.98 -8.75 29.00
CA ARG A 87 7.62 -10.00 28.55
C ARG A 87 6.98 -10.53 27.26
N HIS A 88 7.86 -11.05 26.40
CA HIS A 88 7.66 -11.65 25.09
C HIS A 88 6.47 -12.61 24.94
N HIS A 89 5.84 -12.56 23.76
CA HIS A 89 5.46 -13.75 23.01
C HIS A 89 5.89 -13.59 21.54
N GLU A 90 6.99 -14.24 21.17
CA GLU A 90 7.33 -14.50 19.77
C GLU A 90 6.67 -15.82 19.34
N GLY A 91 5.80 -15.75 18.33
CA GLY A 91 5.16 -16.90 17.71
C GLY A 91 4.92 -16.66 16.23
N LYS A 92 5.57 -17.48 15.38
CA LYS A 92 5.42 -17.54 13.93
C LYS A 92 3.98 -17.84 13.51
N ALA A 93 3.37 -16.97 12.68
CA ALA A 93 2.46 -17.32 11.57
C ALA A 93 2.01 -16.04 10.81
N ILE A 94 1.72 -16.21 9.52
CA ILE A 94 1.43 -15.18 8.51
C ILE A 94 0.01 -14.62 8.72
N LEU A 95 -0.12 -13.80 9.74
CA LEU A 95 -1.01 -12.63 9.81
C LEU A 95 -0.12 -11.52 10.37
N SER A 96 -0.18 -10.31 9.82
CA SER A 96 0.70 -9.23 10.27
C SER A 96 0.58 -9.07 11.80
N ALA A 97 1.69 -9.14 12.53
CA ALA A 97 1.72 -9.00 14.00
C ALA A 97 0.99 -7.74 14.52
N SER A 98 0.76 -6.76 13.64
CA SER A 98 -0.05 -5.56 13.87
C SER A 98 -1.55 -5.80 14.06
N GLU A 99 -2.15 -6.85 13.51
CA GLU A 99 -3.59 -7.12 13.68
C GLU A 99 -3.86 -7.87 14.99
N LYS A 100 -2.97 -8.79 15.37
CA LYS A 100 -3.13 -9.60 16.59
C LYS A 100 -2.83 -8.81 17.86
N ALA A 101 -1.83 -7.93 17.85
CA ALA A 101 -1.51 -7.08 19.00
C ALA A 101 -2.50 -5.92 19.22
N VAL A 102 -3.28 -5.55 18.20
CA VAL A 102 -4.43 -4.63 18.34
C VAL A 102 -5.65 -5.36 18.90
N LEU A 103 -5.78 -6.67 18.64
CA LEU A 103 -6.83 -7.53 19.20
C LEU A 103 -6.53 -8.00 20.64
N ASP A 104 -5.26 -8.18 20.99
CA ASP A 104 -4.80 -8.57 22.33
C ASP A 104 -4.54 -7.36 23.25
N PHE A 105 -4.82 -6.12 22.79
CA PHE A 105 -5.01 -4.98 23.68
C PHE A 105 -6.37 -5.15 24.38
N GLN A 106 -6.47 -6.18 25.23
CA GLN A 106 -7.39 -6.11 26.36
C GLN A 106 -6.98 -4.85 27.10
N ILE A 107 -7.88 -3.87 27.05
CA ILE A 107 -7.96 -2.82 28.06
C ILE A 107 -8.22 -3.59 29.36
N GLU A 108 -7.16 -4.06 30.02
CA GLU A 108 -7.24 -4.33 31.45
C GLU A 108 -7.83 -3.07 32.07
N GLU A 109 -8.86 -3.22 32.90
CA GLU A 109 -9.57 -2.16 33.59
C GLU A 109 -8.57 -1.25 34.32
N TYR A 110 -8.04 -0.24 33.60
CA TYR A 110 -7.25 0.82 34.18
C TYR A 110 -8.23 1.84 34.75
N GLU A 111 -7.98 2.22 36.00
CA GLU A 111 -8.81 3.10 36.83
C GLU A 111 -9.39 4.31 36.06
N GLU A 112 -10.66 4.60 36.37
CA GLU A 112 -11.69 5.21 35.51
C GLU A 112 -11.48 6.66 35.02
N ASP A 113 -10.38 7.36 35.29
CA ASP A 113 -10.41 8.84 35.25
C ASP A 113 -9.51 9.58 34.23
N THR A 114 -8.54 8.95 33.56
CA THR A 114 -7.52 9.71 32.77
C THR A 114 -7.47 9.45 31.26
N SER A 115 -7.89 8.28 30.77
CA SER A 115 -7.90 8.01 29.32
C SER A 115 -9.27 8.36 28.71
N ILE A 116 -9.28 9.27 27.74
CA ILE A 116 -10.52 9.74 27.09
C ILE A 116 -10.88 8.83 25.90
N GLY A 117 -9.88 8.25 25.24
CA GLY A 117 -10.12 7.18 24.28
C GLY A 117 -8.95 6.89 23.34
N LEU A 118 -8.94 5.66 22.84
CA LEU A 118 -8.09 5.19 21.76
C LEU A 118 -8.94 5.03 20.49
N PHE A 119 -8.42 5.48 19.36
CA PHE A 119 -9.05 5.27 18.06
C PHE A 119 -8.01 4.85 17.03
N LEU A 120 -8.30 3.76 16.32
CA LEU A 120 -7.49 3.26 15.22
C LEU A 120 -8.37 3.16 13.98
N ALA A 121 -7.85 3.66 12.88
CA ALA A 121 -8.48 3.59 11.58
C ALA A 121 -7.45 3.20 10.54
N SER A 122 -7.83 2.34 9.61
CA SER A 122 -7.12 2.16 8.36
C SER A 122 -8.10 2.24 7.19
N TRP A 123 -7.64 2.66 6.03
CA TRP A 123 -8.42 2.69 4.81
C TRP A 123 -7.47 2.72 3.63
N PHE A 124 -7.98 2.59 2.42
CA PHE A 124 -7.18 2.83 1.23
C PHE A 124 -7.51 4.20 0.64
N THR A 125 -6.49 4.88 0.14
CA THR A 125 -6.61 6.12 -0.62
C THR A 125 -6.14 5.91 -2.05
N LEU A 126 -6.78 6.63 -2.98
CA LEU A 126 -6.36 6.63 -4.37
C LEU A 126 -5.09 7.48 -4.50
N ALA A 127 -4.01 6.87 -4.98
CA ALA A 127 -2.75 7.53 -5.23
C ALA A 127 -2.32 7.34 -6.69
N THR A 128 -1.70 8.35 -7.29
CA THR A 128 -1.21 8.30 -8.68
C THR A 128 0.30 8.39 -8.66
N GLN A 129 0.95 7.48 -9.38
CA GLN A 129 2.39 7.37 -9.50
C GLN A 129 2.81 7.39 -10.96
N ASP A 130 3.98 7.96 -11.25
CA ASP A 130 4.61 7.82 -12.55
C ASP A 130 5.04 6.37 -12.78
N LYS A 131 4.77 5.81 -13.97
CA LYS A 131 5.12 4.43 -14.31
C LYS A 131 6.60 4.12 -14.12
N SER A 132 7.48 5.08 -14.37
CA SER A 132 8.92 4.94 -14.14
C SER A 132 9.26 4.70 -12.66
N ILE A 133 8.56 5.39 -11.75
CA ILE A 133 8.73 5.22 -10.30
C ILE A 133 8.14 3.87 -9.86
N TRP A 134 6.99 3.48 -10.42
CA TRP A 134 6.40 2.18 -10.15
C TRP A 134 7.33 1.02 -10.55
N GLU A 135 7.96 1.12 -11.73
CA GLU A 135 8.96 0.13 -12.19
C GLU A 135 10.18 0.05 -11.27
N ILE A 136 10.61 1.19 -10.71
CA ILE A 136 11.68 1.24 -9.70
C ILE A 136 11.27 0.42 -8.47
N GLU A 137 10.06 0.61 -7.95
CA GLU A 137 9.61 -0.09 -6.75
C GLU A 137 9.42 -1.58 -6.95
N ARG A 138 8.84 -1.99 -8.09
CA ARG A 138 8.77 -3.42 -8.42
C ARG A 138 10.16 -4.08 -8.44
N ARG A 139 11.20 -3.34 -8.85
CA ARG A 139 12.57 -3.84 -8.82
C ARG A 139 13.13 -3.90 -7.40
N ILE A 140 12.90 -2.89 -6.57
CA ILE A 140 13.24 -2.90 -5.14
C ILE A 140 12.61 -4.12 -4.46
N GLU A 141 11.32 -4.36 -4.68
CA GLU A 141 10.60 -5.53 -4.14
C GLU A 141 11.20 -6.86 -4.63
N SER A 142 11.64 -6.92 -5.89
CA SER A 142 12.30 -8.11 -6.44
C SER A 142 13.76 -8.28 -6.00
N GLY A 143 14.32 -7.34 -5.24
CA GLY A 143 15.72 -7.33 -4.83
C GLY A 143 16.71 -7.09 -5.97
N LYS A 144 16.27 -6.53 -7.10
CA LYS A 144 17.10 -6.26 -8.28
C LYS A 144 17.57 -4.81 -8.30
N ALA A 145 18.86 -4.59 -8.55
CA ALA A 145 19.45 -3.25 -8.68
C ALA A 145 18.96 -2.51 -9.93
N TRP A 146 19.01 -1.17 -9.90
CA TRP A 146 18.59 -0.33 -11.02
C TRP A 146 19.76 -0.04 -11.97
N CYS A 147 19.89 -0.88 -13.00
CA CYS A 147 20.36 -0.46 -14.33
C CYS A 147 19.64 -1.34 -15.36
N SER A 148 18.74 -0.74 -16.14
CA SER A 148 17.81 -1.45 -17.03
C SER A 148 18.47 -2.20 -18.18
N SER A 149 19.77 -2.00 -18.39
CA SER A 149 20.51 -2.57 -19.52
C SER A 149 21.46 -3.71 -19.14
N GLU A 150 21.74 -3.94 -17.86
CA GLU A 150 22.86 -4.80 -17.46
C GLU A 150 22.40 -6.11 -16.83
N GLN A 151 22.93 -7.22 -17.33
CA GLN A 151 22.72 -8.56 -16.76
C GLN A 151 23.41 -8.74 -15.40
N ARG A 152 24.31 -7.81 -15.00
CA ARG A 152 25.04 -7.81 -13.73
C ARG A 152 24.73 -6.53 -12.95
N ASP A 153 24.85 -6.59 -11.63
CA ASP A 153 24.67 -5.40 -10.78
C ASP A 153 25.82 -4.40 -11.07
N PRO A 154 25.52 -3.14 -11.44
CA PRO A 154 26.53 -2.11 -11.66
C PRO A 154 27.52 -1.93 -10.50
N ALA A 155 27.13 -2.22 -9.26
CA ALA A 155 28.08 -2.16 -8.13
C ALA A 155 29.13 -3.28 -8.20
N GLU A 156 28.81 -4.46 -8.73
CA GLU A 156 29.80 -5.52 -8.94
C GLU A 156 30.83 -5.11 -10.00
N LEU A 157 30.38 -4.30 -10.97
CA LEU A 157 31.22 -3.78 -12.05
C LEU A 157 31.88 -2.44 -11.70
N ARG A 158 31.59 -1.87 -10.51
CA ARG A 158 32.04 -0.54 -10.07
C ARG A 158 31.72 0.56 -11.09
N LEU A 159 30.53 0.49 -11.69
CA LEU A 159 30.01 1.49 -12.61
C LEU A 159 29.14 2.49 -11.86
N ASP A 160 29.19 3.76 -12.27
CA ASP A 160 28.31 4.80 -11.74
C ASP A 160 26.85 4.39 -11.92
N HIS A 161 26.06 4.50 -10.86
CA HIS A 161 24.67 4.06 -10.89
C HIS A 161 23.80 4.82 -9.90
N SER A 162 22.48 4.67 -10.04
CA SER A 162 21.52 5.17 -9.05
C SER A 162 20.88 3.99 -8.33
N ARG A 163 20.92 3.99 -6.99
CA ARG A 163 20.13 3.06 -6.16
C ARG A 163 18.92 3.77 -5.61
N TYR A 164 17.83 3.02 -5.48
CA TYR A 164 16.62 3.51 -4.85
C TYR A 164 16.34 2.67 -3.61
N ARG A 165 15.92 3.32 -2.54
CA ARG A 165 15.44 2.67 -1.31
C ARG A 165 14.25 3.45 -0.76
N HIS A 166 13.37 2.79 -0.02
CA HIS A 166 12.30 3.49 0.70
C HIS A 166 12.88 4.42 1.77
N PHE A 167 12.31 5.61 1.90
CA PHE A 167 12.75 6.62 2.87
C PHE A 167 12.59 6.17 4.32
N SER A 168 11.51 5.44 4.62
CA SER A 168 11.18 4.95 5.95
C SER A 168 10.72 3.50 5.91
N SER A 169 11.16 2.71 6.90
CA SER A 169 10.58 1.42 7.24
C SER A 169 9.67 1.60 8.45
N PRO A 170 8.46 1.01 8.49
CA PRO A 170 7.91 0.04 7.56
C PRO A 170 7.25 0.71 6.35
N TYR A 171 7.62 0.25 5.16
CA TYR A 171 6.96 0.61 3.91
C TYR A 171 5.64 -0.18 3.79
N ARG A 172 4.53 0.53 3.57
CA ARG A 172 3.23 -0.13 3.34
C ARG A 172 3.09 -0.45 1.87
N LEU A 173 2.79 -1.72 1.59
CA LEU A 173 2.44 -2.16 0.25
C LEU A 173 1.16 -1.45 -0.22
N TYR A 174 1.14 -1.17 -1.51
CA TYR A 174 -0.03 -0.70 -2.23
C TYR A 174 -0.16 -1.48 -3.53
N HIS A 175 -1.39 -1.49 -4.05
CA HIS A 175 -1.73 -2.34 -5.17
C HIS A 175 -2.12 -1.50 -6.37
N PRO A 176 -1.57 -1.75 -7.57
CA PRO A 176 -1.99 -1.06 -8.77
C PRO A 176 -3.45 -1.42 -9.08
N LEU A 177 -4.23 -0.39 -9.34
CA LEU A 177 -5.63 -0.45 -9.76
C LEU A 177 -5.72 -0.42 -11.28
N GLU A 178 -5.07 0.56 -11.91
CA GLU A 178 -5.07 0.75 -13.37
C GLU A 178 -3.74 1.35 -13.82
N GLU A 179 -3.40 1.12 -15.09
CA GLU A 179 -2.25 1.74 -15.76
C GLU A 179 -2.76 2.49 -16.99
N ALA A 180 -2.54 3.80 -17.03
CA ALA A 180 -3.00 4.66 -18.12
C ALA A 180 -2.01 5.81 -18.39
N GLY A 181 -1.62 5.99 -19.65
CA GLY A 181 -0.90 7.18 -20.10
C GLY A 181 0.44 7.44 -19.41
N GLY A 182 1.18 6.40 -19.03
CA GLY A 182 2.45 6.53 -18.30
C GLY A 182 2.30 6.79 -16.80
N THR A 183 1.08 6.76 -16.28
CA THR A 183 0.76 6.80 -14.85
C THR A 183 0.14 5.49 -14.40
N VAL A 184 0.34 5.14 -13.14
CA VAL A 184 -0.26 3.99 -12.48
C VAL A 184 -1.05 4.52 -11.30
N ARG A 185 -2.32 4.14 -11.20
CA ARG A 185 -3.15 4.45 -10.03
C ARG A 185 -3.10 3.29 -9.06
N HIS A 186 -3.03 3.59 -7.78
CA HIS A 186 -2.88 2.63 -6.70
C HIS A 186 -3.94 2.81 -5.63
N ALA A 187 -4.28 1.71 -4.96
CA ALA A 187 -4.91 1.73 -3.65
C ALA A 187 -3.80 1.72 -2.59
N ALA A 188 -3.50 2.90 -2.05
CA ALA A 188 -2.47 3.09 -1.04
C ALA A 188 -3.07 3.02 0.37
N ARG A 189 -2.56 2.13 1.23
CA ARG A 189 -3.11 1.95 2.57
C ARG A 189 -2.67 3.07 3.50
N GLU A 190 -3.64 3.78 4.05
CA GLU A 190 -3.48 4.79 5.11
C GLU A 190 -3.89 4.20 6.46
N CYS A 191 -3.22 4.65 7.51
CA CYS A 191 -3.54 4.32 8.89
C CYS A 191 -3.38 5.57 9.77
N VAL A 192 -4.37 5.77 10.64
CA VAL A 192 -4.33 6.80 11.67
C VAL A 192 -4.60 6.18 13.01
N SER A 193 -3.75 6.52 13.98
CA SER A 193 -3.96 6.18 15.39
C SER A 193 -4.10 7.47 16.19
N MET A 194 -5.04 7.47 17.12
CA MET A 194 -5.35 8.61 17.96
C MET A 194 -5.47 8.15 19.40
N SER A 195 -4.80 8.82 20.31
CA SER A 195 -4.92 8.60 21.74
C SER A 195 -5.16 9.94 22.43
N PHE A 196 -6.20 10.03 23.25
CA PHE A 196 -6.54 11.24 23.98
C PHE A 196 -6.59 10.92 25.47
N GLY A 197 -6.00 11.78 26.29
CA GLY A 197 -6.00 11.68 27.74
C GLY A 197 -5.90 13.05 28.40
N LYS A 198 -5.96 13.09 29.73
CA LYS A 198 -5.71 14.31 30.51
C LYS A 198 -4.33 14.25 31.14
N ARG A 199 -3.55 15.32 31.02
CA ARG A 199 -2.25 15.48 31.69
C ARG A 199 -2.21 16.87 32.33
N LEU A 200 -1.98 16.92 33.64
CA LEU A 200 -1.96 18.17 34.43
C LEU A 200 -3.25 19.01 34.29
N GLY A 201 -4.40 18.37 34.10
CA GLY A 201 -5.69 19.04 33.91
C GLY A 201 -5.99 19.47 32.47
N SER A 202 -4.99 19.56 31.60
CA SER A 202 -5.17 19.83 30.17
C SER A 202 -5.42 18.56 29.37
N LEU A 203 -6.21 18.68 28.30
CA LEU A 203 -6.37 17.59 27.34
C LEU A 203 -5.09 17.45 26.51
N VAL A 204 -4.57 16.24 26.42
CA VAL A 204 -3.48 15.90 25.50
C VAL A 204 -3.99 14.88 24.49
N GLY A 205 -3.96 15.24 23.21
CA GLY A 205 -4.22 14.36 22.09
C GLY A 205 -2.93 14.01 21.37
N ILE A 206 -2.74 12.75 21.03
CA ILE A 206 -1.66 12.28 20.17
C ILE A 206 -2.30 11.67 18.94
N VAL A 207 -1.98 12.20 17.76
CA VAL A 207 -2.49 11.72 16.48
C VAL A 207 -1.30 11.34 15.61
N VAL A 208 -1.27 10.09 15.20
CA VAL A 208 -0.17 9.48 14.45
C VAL A 208 -0.67 9.08 13.08
N PHE A 209 -0.07 9.66 12.04
CA PHE A 209 -0.27 9.32 10.65
C PHE A 209 0.85 8.42 10.14
N ASP A 210 0.57 7.67 9.08
CA ASP A 210 1.62 6.95 8.35
C ASP A 210 2.66 7.90 7.75
N PRO A 211 3.91 7.43 7.52
CA PRO A 211 4.93 8.20 6.83
C PRO A 211 4.49 8.61 5.42
N PRO A 212 5.00 9.75 4.93
CA PRO A 212 4.88 10.07 3.52
C PRO A 212 5.66 9.03 2.73
N ARG A 213 5.09 8.58 1.62
CA ARG A 213 5.72 7.59 0.76
C ARG A 213 6.74 8.29 -0.11
N LYS A 214 8.00 8.12 0.27
CA LYS A 214 9.15 8.75 -0.37
C LYS A 214 10.20 7.71 -0.71
N LEU A 215 10.88 7.93 -1.83
CA LEU A 215 12.05 7.17 -2.24
C LEU A 215 13.30 8.02 -2.01
N VAL A 216 14.35 7.39 -1.53
CA VAL A 216 15.69 7.96 -1.49
C VAL A 216 16.43 7.41 -2.68
N LYS A 217 16.76 8.31 -3.61
CA LYS A 217 17.67 8.05 -4.72
C LYS A 217 19.09 8.35 -4.26
N MET A 218 19.94 7.33 -4.26
CA MET A 218 21.36 7.43 -3.98
C MET A 218 22.12 7.36 -5.31
N ALA A 219 22.70 8.46 -5.75
CA ALA A 219 23.63 8.44 -6.88
C ALA A 219 25.00 8.00 -6.38
N VAL A 220 25.51 6.89 -6.89
CA VAL A 220 26.81 6.30 -6.51
C VAL A 220 27.80 6.57 -7.63
N LYS A 221 28.92 7.21 -7.30
CA LYS A 221 30.03 7.47 -8.24
C LYS A 221 31.31 6.75 -7.79
N TYR A 222 31.98 6.09 -8.72
CA TYR A 222 33.23 5.37 -8.46
C TYR A 222 34.44 6.11 -9.02
N ASP A 223 35.54 6.14 -8.26
CA ASP A 223 36.84 6.55 -8.81
C ASP A 223 37.49 5.38 -9.52
N LEU A 224 37.59 5.42 -10.85
CA LEU A 224 38.40 4.44 -11.58
C LEU A 224 39.90 4.64 -11.34
N GLY A 225 40.33 5.82 -10.86
CA GLY A 225 41.73 6.13 -10.55
C GLY A 225 42.20 5.67 -9.16
N ASN A 226 41.29 5.63 -8.17
CA ASN A 226 41.61 5.28 -6.78
C ASN A 226 40.97 3.96 -6.37
N ALA A 227 41.65 2.84 -6.66
CA ALA A 227 41.31 1.48 -6.21
C ALA A 227 39.84 1.00 -6.43
N GLY A 228 39.01 1.77 -7.12
CA GLY A 228 37.57 1.55 -7.26
C GLY A 228 36.76 1.81 -5.99
N ASP A 229 37.22 2.70 -5.10
CA ASP A 229 36.45 3.10 -3.93
C ASP A 229 35.29 4.05 -4.32
N CYS A 230 34.19 3.96 -3.59
CA CYS A 230 33.04 4.85 -3.74
C CYS A 230 33.41 6.21 -3.14
N ILE A 231 33.46 7.26 -3.96
CA ILE A 231 33.93 8.60 -3.52
C ILE A 231 32.77 9.41 -2.94
N GLU A 232 31.66 9.42 -3.66
CA GLU A 232 30.57 10.34 -3.41
C GLU A 232 29.23 9.63 -3.58
N TRP A 233 28.35 9.91 -2.64
CA TRP A 233 26.94 9.60 -2.79
C TRP A 233 26.12 10.86 -2.57
N GLU A 234 25.20 11.11 -3.51
CA GLU A 234 24.20 12.18 -3.39
C GLU A 234 22.85 11.53 -3.08
N GLU A 235 22.23 11.94 -1.97
CA GLU A 235 20.88 11.51 -1.59
C GLU A 235 19.86 12.55 -2.04
N ALA A 236 18.98 12.16 -2.96
CA ALA A 236 17.82 12.93 -3.35
C ALA A 236 16.55 12.22 -2.86
N ILE A 237 15.70 12.95 -2.14
CA ILE A 237 14.38 12.44 -1.71
C ILE A 237 13.37 12.78 -2.81
N THR A 238 12.68 11.76 -3.32
CA THR A 238 11.64 11.89 -4.35
C THR A 238 10.31 11.44 -3.77
N ASP A 239 9.25 12.23 -3.95
CA ASP A 239 7.90 11.83 -3.57
C ASP A 239 7.40 10.75 -4.55
N VAL A 240 6.84 9.68 -3.99
CA VAL A 240 6.29 8.57 -4.78
C VAL A 240 4.98 8.99 -5.45
N PHE A 241 4.17 9.75 -4.73
CA PHE A 241 2.85 10.17 -5.14
C PHE A 241 2.76 11.71 -5.14
N PRO A 242 3.12 12.39 -6.24
CA PRO A 242 3.25 13.84 -6.27
C PRO A 242 1.93 14.59 -6.05
N GLU A 243 0.80 13.96 -6.41
CA GLU A 243 -0.54 14.53 -6.27
C GLU A 243 -1.28 14.10 -4.99
N GLU A 244 -0.68 13.24 -4.18
CA GLU A 244 -1.33 12.73 -2.97
C GLU A 244 -1.34 13.80 -1.87
N LEU A 245 -2.53 14.31 -1.57
CA LEU A 245 -2.74 15.05 -0.32
C LEU A 245 -2.67 14.06 0.84
N ALA A 246 -1.60 14.14 1.62
CA ALA A 246 -1.43 13.30 2.80
C ALA A 246 -2.67 13.40 3.70
N ALA A 247 -3.12 12.27 4.25
CA ALA A 247 -4.27 12.22 5.15
C ALA A 247 -4.15 13.22 6.31
N ARG A 248 -2.91 13.46 6.75
CA ARG A 248 -2.50 14.48 7.70
C ARG A 248 -2.89 15.90 7.29
N ASP A 249 -2.62 16.29 6.05
CA ASP A 249 -2.90 17.64 5.56
C ASP A 249 -4.40 17.89 5.43
N VAL A 250 -5.14 16.86 4.99
CA VAL A 250 -6.61 16.90 4.95
C VAL A 250 -7.16 17.02 6.37
N PHE A 251 -6.64 16.22 7.31
CA PHE A 251 -7.03 16.29 8.72
C PHE A 251 -6.77 17.68 9.30
N LEU A 252 -5.57 18.22 9.12
CA LEU A 252 -5.17 19.55 9.60
C LEU A 252 -6.06 20.64 9.04
N ARG A 253 -6.34 20.61 7.73
CA ARG A 253 -7.21 21.58 7.08
C ARG A 253 -8.61 21.54 7.67
N GLN A 254 -9.21 20.36 7.77
CA GLN A 254 -10.56 20.20 8.30
C GLN A 254 -10.63 20.53 9.80
N PHE A 255 -9.63 20.13 10.57
CA PHE A 255 -9.56 20.39 12.01
C PHE A 255 -9.46 21.90 12.27
N ARG A 256 -8.60 22.63 11.53
CA ARG A 256 -8.51 24.09 11.61
C ARG A 256 -9.82 24.78 11.25
N CYS A 257 -10.50 24.34 10.19
CA CYS A 257 -11.81 24.87 9.82
C CYS A 257 -12.85 24.69 10.94
N ILE A 258 -12.84 23.55 11.63
CA ILE A 258 -13.80 23.29 12.72
C ILE A 258 -13.44 24.08 13.98
N SER A 259 -12.14 24.26 14.25
CA SER A 259 -11.65 24.98 15.43
C SER A 259 -11.78 26.51 15.29
N GLY A 260 -11.69 27.07 14.07
CA GLY A 260 -11.77 28.51 13.81
C GLY A 260 -13.17 29.13 13.78
N VAL A 261 -14.24 28.31 13.77
CA VAL A 261 -15.61 28.79 13.48
C VAL A 261 -16.36 29.31 14.72
N ARG A 262 -15.79 29.30 15.93
CA ARG A 262 -16.49 29.78 17.15
C ARG A 262 -15.68 30.80 17.95
N GLY A 263 -15.89 32.08 17.63
CA GLY A 263 -15.31 33.21 18.36
C GLY A 263 -16.06 33.68 19.62
N GLU A 264 -17.21 33.12 20.00
CA GLU A 264 -18.06 33.78 21.02
C GLU A 264 -18.68 32.92 22.12
N GLU A 265 -18.65 31.58 22.05
CA GLU A 265 -19.17 30.77 23.15
C GLU A 265 -18.08 30.50 24.19
N LYS A 266 -18.14 31.22 25.32
CA LYS A 266 -17.30 31.06 26.53
C LYS A 266 -17.38 29.68 27.21
N GLY A 267 -17.95 28.67 26.55
CA GLY A 267 -17.94 27.29 27.03
C GLY A 267 -16.59 26.66 26.69
N GLY A 268 -15.80 26.35 27.72
CA GLY A 268 -14.51 25.69 27.56
C GLY A 268 -14.58 24.50 26.61
N LEU A 269 -13.55 24.33 25.78
CA LEU A 269 -13.48 23.25 24.81
C LEU A 269 -13.44 21.91 25.57
N ASP A 270 -14.57 21.20 25.63
CA ASP A 270 -14.62 19.89 26.27
C ASP A 270 -13.69 18.93 25.51
N ALA A 271 -12.78 18.31 26.26
CA ALA A 271 -11.92 17.22 25.84
C ALA A 271 -12.61 16.17 24.95
N ARG A 272 -13.84 15.79 25.33
CA ARG A 272 -14.64 14.83 24.56
C ARG A 272 -15.03 15.36 23.19
N ASN A 273 -15.30 16.65 23.08
CA ASN A 273 -15.67 17.31 21.83
C ASN A 273 -14.50 17.30 20.84
N VAL A 274 -13.28 17.58 21.31
CA VAL A 274 -12.07 17.57 20.48
C VAL A 274 -11.80 16.16 19.93
N PHE A 275 -11.85 15.13 20.78
CA PHE A 275 -11.65 13.75 20.35
C PHE A 275 -12.70 13.31 19.33
N GLN A 276 -13.99 13.56 19.60
CA GLN A 276 -15.09 13.19 18.70
C GLN A 276 -15.01 13.91 17.34
N LYS A 277 -14.70 15.21 17.35
CA LYS A 277 -14.47 15.97 16.12
C LYS A 277 -13.33 15.36 15.32
N SER A 278 -12.22 15.04 15.98
CA SER A 278 -11.07 14.44 15.33
C SER A 278 -11.40 13.06 14.72
N GLN A 279 -12.13 12.21 15.45
CA GLN A 279 -12.66 10.96 14.90
C GLN A 279 -13.57 11.19 13.69
N SER A 280 -14.45 12.21 13.76
CA SER A 280 -15.38 12.51 12.66
C SER A 280 -14.66 12.92 11.37
N ILE A 281 -13.56 13.67 11.49
CA ILE A 281 -12.70 14.06 10.37
C ILE A 281 -12.06 12.81 9.76
N VAL A 282 -11.44 11.95 10.59
CA VAL A 282 -10.76 10.74 10.10
C VAL A 282 -11.76 9.80 9.42
N ARG A 283 -12.94 9.61 9.99
CA ARG A 283 -14.03 8.82 9.39
C ARG A 283 -14.42 9.38 8.01
N ARG A 284 -14.61 10.69 7.91
CA ARG A 284 -14.95 11.36 6.64
C ARG A 284 -13.85 11.16 5.60
N CYS A 285 -12.58 11.37 5.96
CA CYS A 285 -11.45 11.13 5.08
C CYS A 285 -11.44 9.67 4.58
N ALA A 286 -11.68 8.71 5.47
CA ALA A 286 -11.78 7.30 5.09
C ALA A 286 -12.91 7.07 4.09
N PHE A 287 -14.12 7.60 4.31
CA PHE A 287 -15.25 7.40 3.39
C PHE A 287 -15.00 8.01 2.02
N GLU A 288 -14.53 9.25 1.97
CA GLU A 288 -14.25 9.93 0.70
C GLU A 288 -13.18 9.20 -0.11
N ALA A 289 -12.17 8.66 0.57
CA ALA A 289 -11.10 7.88 -0.04
C ALA A 289 -11.61 6.53 -0.57
N GLU A 290 -12.38 5.80 0.23
CA GLU A 290 -12.94 4.49 -0.14
C GLU A 290 -13.92 4.61 -1.32
N SER A 291 -14.82 5.60 -1.31
CA SER A 291 -15.73 5.84 -2.44
C SER A 291 -14.99 6.15 -3.75
N LYS A 292 -13.84 6.84 -3.70
CA LYS A 292 -13.02 7.08 -4.90
C LYS A 292 -12.43 5.79 -5.45
N ILE A 293 -11.95 4.90 -4.57
CA ILE A 293 -11.39 3.61 -4.99
C ILE A 293 -12.47 2.72 -5.59
N LEU A 294 -13.63 2.61 -4.94
CA LEU A 294 -14.75 1.83 -5.47
C LEU A 294 -15.19 2.33 -6.85
N LYS A 295 -15.20 3.64 -7.07
CA LYS A 295 -15.48 4.22 -8.39
C LYS A 295 -14.45 3.82 -9.45
N VAL A 296 -13.15 3.89 -9.12
CA VAL A 296 -12.07 3.48 -10.05
C VAL A 296 -12.16 1.99 -10.36
N LEU A 297 -12.39 1.14 -9.35
CA LEU A 297 -12.58 -0.30 -9.54
C LEU A 297 -13.82 -0.62 -10.40
N THR A 298 -14.91 0.13 -10.19
CA THR A 298 -16.13 0.00 -11.02
C THR A 298 -15.80 0.27 -12.48
N GLN A 299 -15.13 1.38 -12.77
CA GLN A 299 -14.74 1.74 -14.12
C GLN A 299 -13.79 0.70 -14.74
N ALA A 300 -12.79 0.24 -13.99
CA ALA A 300 -11.86 -0.77 -14.46
C ALA A 300 -12.57 -2.09 -14.78
N LEU A 301 -13.57 -2.49 -13.99
CA LEU A 301 -14.41 -3.67 -14.28
C LEU A 301 -15.30 -3.45 -15.51
N ASP A 302 -15.89 -2.26 -15.66
CA ASP A 302 -16.67 -1.90 -16.86
C ASP A 302 -15.79 -2.02 -18.12
N ASP A 303 -14.55 -1.53 -18.07
CA ASP A 303 -13.61 -1.58 -19.19
C ASP A 303 -13.21 -3.02 -19.56
N VAL A 304 -13.04 -3.89 -18.55
CA VAL A 304 -12.80 -5.32 -18.77
C VAL A 304 -14.03 -5.98 -19.40
N GLU A 305 -15.23 -5.74 -18.86
CA GLU A 305 -16.48 -6.29 -19.39
C GLU A 305 -16.71 -5.90 -20.86
N VAL A 306 -16.45 -4.63 -21.23
CA VAL A 306 -16.53 -4.17 -22.63
C VAL A 306 -15.48 -4.88 -23.50
N SER A 307 -14.27 -5.09 -22.96
CA SER A 307 -13.17 -5.75 -23.65
C SER A 307 -13.38 -7.25 -23.86
N LEU A 308 -14.23 -7.91 -23.05
CA LEU A 308 -14.57 -9.33 -23.21
C LEU A 308 -15.24 -9.67 -24.54
N SER A 309 -15.79 -8.68 -25.24
CA SER A 309 -16.37 -8.86 -26.58
C SER A 309 -15.32 -9.08 -27.69
N LYS A 310 -14.03 -8.85 -27.39
CA LYS A 310 -12.94 -8.88 -28.37
C LYS A 310 -11.92 -9.98 -28.02
N ASP A 311 -12.04 -11.15 -28.66
CA ASP A 311 -11.18 -12.33 -28.41
C ASP A 311 -9.67 -11.99 -28.44
N GLU A 312 -9.24 -11.10 -29.33
CA GLU A 312 -7.84 -10.65 -29.44
C GLU A 312 -7.35 -9.90 -28.20
N VAL A 313 -8.15 -8.97 -27.68
CA VAL A 313 -7.82 -8.16 -26.50
C VAL A 313 -7.78 -9.03 -25.25
N VAL A 314 -8.75 -9.94 -25.12
CA VAL A 314 -8.80 -10.88 -24.00
C VAL A 314 -7.51 -11.70 -23.94
N ARG A 315 -7.02 -12.18 -25.08
CA ARG A 315 -5.81 -13.01 -25.14
C ARG A 315 -4.54 -12.25 -24.72
N GLU A 316 -4.41 -10.99 -25.12
CA GLU A 316 -3.25 -10.16 -24.78
C GLU A 316 -3.29 -9.69 -23.32
N ALA A 317 -4.47 -9.32 -22.81
CA ALA A 317 -4.63 -8.71 -21.50
C ALA A 317 -4.85 -9.70 -20.35
N LEU A 318 -5.09 -10.99 -20.64
CA LEU A 318 -5.48 -12.00 -19.64
C LEU A 318 -4.51 -12.07 -18.46
N ASP A 319 -3.21 -12.24 -18.72
CA ASP A 319 -2.21 -12.37 -17.65
C ASP A 319 -2.17 -11.15 -16.74
N VAL A 320 -2.36 -9.96 -17.34
CA VAL A 320 -2.39 -8.69 -16.64
C VAL A 320 -3.65 -8.59 -15.77
N TRP A 321 -4.82 -8.89 -16.33
CA TRP A 321 -6.11 -8.91 -15.61
C TRP A 321 -6.11 -9.91 -14.47
N MET A 322 -5.55 -11.10 -14.66
CA MET A 322 -5.42 -12.11 -13.61
C MET A 322 -4.59 -11.62 -12.42
N GLY A 323 -3.51 -10.90 -12.70
CA GLY A 323 -2.75 -10.21 -11.68
C GLY A 323 -3.59 -9.16 -10.94
N TYR A 324 -4.40 -8.38 -11.66
CA TYR A 324 -5.24 -7.35 -11.05
C TYR A 324 -6.37 -7.93 -10.20
N PHE A 325 -7.12 -8.93 -10.70
CA PHE A 325 -8.24 -9.51 -9.96
C PHE A 325 -7.84 -10.07 -8.60
N GLY A 326 -6.69 -10.76 -8.51
CA GLY A 326 -6.18 -11.23 -7.22
C GLY A 326 -5.90 -10.07 -6.25
N ARG A 327 -5.30 -8.98 -6.74
CA ARG A 327 -4.99 -7.79 -5.95
C ARG A 327 -6.25 -7.01 -5.54
N TRP A 328 -7.19 -6.81 -6.46
CA TRP A 328 -8.46 -6.14 -6.19
C TRP A 328 -9.28 -6.91 -5.17
N ARG A 329 -9.36 -8.24 -5.30
CA ARG A 329 -10.03 -9.11 -4.32
C ARG A 329 -9.43 -8.96 -2.93
N ASN A 330 -8.10 -8.98 -2.82
CA ASN A 330 -7.42 -8.79 -1.55
C ASN A 330 -7.66 -7.40 -0.95
N THR A 331 -7.62 -6.36 -1.79
CA THR A 331 -7.88 -4.97 -1.39
C THR A 331 -9.29 -4.82 -0.83
N LEU A 332 -10.31 -5.26 -1.58
CA LEU A 332 -11.72 -5.21 -1.17
C LEU A 332 -11.97 -6.01 0.11
N PHE A 333 -11.29 -7.15 0.29
CA PHE A 333 -11.39 -7.96 1.51
C PHE A 333 -10.84 -7.22 2.74
N HIS A 334 -9.65 -6.63 2.63
CA HIS A 334 -9.06 -5.85 3.71
C HIS A 334 -9.84 -4.55 4.00
N GLN A 335 -10.38 -3.90 2.96
CA GLN A 335 -11.28 -2.76 3.08
C GLN A 335 -12.52 -3.14 3.89
N GLU A 336 -13.15 -4.27 3.57
CA GLU A 336 -14.33 -4.74 4.30
C GLU A 336 -14.05 -4.92 5.79
N GLY A 337 -12.91 -5.54 6.13
CA GLY A 337 -12.48 -5.71 7.52
C GLY A 337 -12.28 -4.37 8.24
N SER A 338 -11.63 -3.42 7.57
CA SER A 338 -11.34 -2.11 8.13
C SER A 338 -12.59 -1.26 8.32
N LEU A 339 -13.50 -1.26 7.35
CA LEU A 339 -14.78 -0.57 7.42
C LEU A 339 -15.67 -1.17 8.53
N LYS A 340 -15.70 -2.50 8.66
CA LYS A 340 -16.39 -3.18 9.78
C LYS A 340 -15.80 -2.77 11.13
N HIS A 341 -14.48 -2.63 11.24
CA HIS A 341 -13.84 -2.12 12.45
C HIS A 341 -14.26 -0.67 12.75
N LEU A 342 -14.18 0.23 11.76
CA LEU A 342 -14.66 1.61 11.88
C LEU A 342 -16.13 1.70 12.28
N ARG A 343 -16.96 0.79 11.77
CA ARG A 343 -18.37 0.71 12.14
C ARG A 343 -18.56 0.29 13.59
N ARG A 344 -17.81 -0.69 14.07
CA ARG A 344 -17.84 -1.12 15.49
C ARG A 344 -17.42 0.02 16.41
N THR A 345 -16.32 0.72 16.09
CA THR A 345 -15.86 1.85 16.92
C THR A 345 -16.86 3.01 16.92
N THR A 346 -17.55 3.25 15.79
CA THR A 346 -18.63 4.24 15.71
C THR A 346 -19.82 3.84 16.59
N ARG A 347 -20.24 2.56 16.61
CA ARG A 347 -21.31 2.08 17.51
C ARG A 347 -20.94 2.14 18.99
N TRP A 348 -19.65 1.95 19.30
CA TRP A 348 -19.16 2.16 20.65
C TRP A 348 -19.27 3.63 21.06
N ALA A 349 -18.89 4.57 20.19
CA ALA A 349 -19.07 5.99 20.44
C ALA A 349 -20.55 6.37 20.59
N GLU A 350 -21.46 5.82 19.78
CA GLU A 350 -22.92 6.04 19.90
C GLU A 350 -23.46 5.68 21.30
N ARG A 351 -22.89 4.66 21.96
CA ARG A 351 -23.34 4.23 23.30
C ARG A 351 -22.82 5.09 24.44
N LEU A 352 -21.68 5.75 24.23
CA LEU A 352 -21.00 6.52 25.28
C LEU A 352 -21.40 7.99 25.32
N VAL A 353 -22.05 8.50 24.27
CA VAL A 353 -22.43 9.92 24.16
C VAL A 353 -23.90 10.10 24.51
N PRO A 354 -24.25 10.78 25.63
CA PRO A 354 -25.63 11.12 25.94
C PRO A 354 -26.21 12.07 24.87
N MET A 355 -27.51 11.91 24.59
CA MET A 355 -28.27 12.48 23.46
C MET A 355 -28.09 14.00 23.22
N SER A 356 -26.99 14.38 22.57
CA SER A 356 -26.69 15.75 22.14
C SER A 356 -26.84 15.90 20.62
N ALA A 357 -26.63 17.11 20.09
CA ALA A 357 -26.57 17.38 18.65
C ALA A 357 -25.59 16.46 17.89
N ASP A 358 -24.60 15.89 18.58
CA ASP A 358 -23.61 14.97 18.01
C ASP A 358 -24.20 13.61 17.65
N GLU A 359 -25.32 13.20 18.26
CA GLU A 359 -25.97 11.92 17.96
C GLU A 359 -26.45 11.85 16.50
N ARG A 360 -26.95 12.96 15.94
CA ARG A 360 -27.39 13.02 14.53
C ARG A 360 -26.21 12.82 13.58
N SER A 361 -25.06 13.44 13.88
CA SER A 361 -23.84 13.31 13.10
C SER A 361 -23.28 11.89 13.15
N LEU A 362 -23.26 11.27 14.34
CA LEU A 362 -22.83 9.88 14.50
C LEU A 362 -23.75 8.91 13.76
N LYS A 363 -25.07 9.04 13.89
CA LYS A 363 -26.05 8.23 13.14
C LYS A 363 -25.92 8.42 11.63
N PHE A 364 -25.62 9.64 11.17
CA PHE A 364 -25.34 9.89 9.76
C PHE A 364 -24.09 9.14 9.30
N HIS A 365 -22.96 9.30 10.00
CA HIS A 365 -21.71 8.58 9.67
C HIS A 365 -21.87 7.07 9.71
N ALA A 366 -22.65 6.56 10.66
CA ALA A 366 -23.01 5.15 10.76
C ALA A 366 -23.76 4.61 9.54
N ARG A 367 -24.74 5.37 9.02
CA ARG A 367 -25.47 5.00 7.80
C ARG A 367 -24.59 5.06 6.57
N VAL A 368 -23.74 6.08 6.47
CA VAL A 368 -22.77 6.20 5.38
C VAL A 368 -21.79 5.03 5.40
N LEU A 369 -21.30 4.64 6.58
CA LEU A 369 -20.48 3.44 6.77
C LEU A 369 -21.18 2.17 6.30
N ASP A 370 -22.43 1.96 6.72
CA ASP A 370 -23.19 0.79 6.33
C ASP A 370 -23.38 0.75 4.81
N ALA A 371 -23.66 1.90 4.17
CA ALA A 371 -23.77 2.00 2.72
C ALA A 371 -22.45 1.67 1.99
N VAL A 372 -21.30 2.19 2.45
CA VAL A 372 -19.98 1.89 1.85
C VAL A 372 -19.61 0.42 2.05
N ILE A 373 -19.95 -0.18 3.19
CA ILE A 373 -19.74 -1.62 3.43
C ILE A 373 -20.58 -2.46 2.46
N GLU A 374 -21.83 -2.10 2.25
CA GLU A 374 -22.73 -2.77 1.30
C GLU A 374 -22.23 -2.61 -0.14
N GLU A 375 -21.77 -1.42 -0.52
CA GLU A 375 -21.18 -1.15 -1.84
C GLU A 375 -19.90 -1.97 -2.05
N ASN A 376 -19.01 -2.03 -1.06
CA ASN A 376 -17.80 -2.85 -1.12
C ASN A 376 -18.12 -4.35 -1.26
N ALA A 377 -19.13 -4.85 -0.54
CA ALA A 377 -19.60 -6.23 -0.67
C ALA A 377 -20.23 -6.50 -2.04
N ALA A 378 -20.98 -5.55 -2.60
CA ALA A 378 -21.51 -5.64 -3.96
C ALA A 378 -20.38 -5.66 -5.00
N MET A 379 -19.36 -4.82 -4.82
CA MET A 379 -18.17 -4.77 -5.68
C MET A 379 -17.41 -6.10 -5.69
N LEU A 380 -17.24 -6.73 -4.52
CA LEU A 380 -16.60 -8.05 -4.43
C LEU A 380 -17.38 -9.12 -5.20
N ARG A 381 -18.72 -9.14 -5.09
CA ARG A 381 -19.57 -10.07 -5.87
C ARG A 381 -19.47 -9.79 -7.37
N ARG A 382 -19.44 -8.52 -7.77
CA ARG A 382 -19.28 -8.14 -9.18
C ARG A 382 -17.92 -8.59 -9.70
N LEU A 383 -16.85 -8.33 -8.96
CA LEU A 383 -15.50 -8.78 -9.28
C LEU A 383 -15.45 -10.29 -9.51
N ASP A 384 -16.04 -11.09 -8.62
CA ASP A 384 -16.12 -12.54 -8.77
C ASP A 384 -16.91 -12.94 -10.02
N SER A 385 -18.02 -12.25 -10.32
CA SER A 385 -18.80 -12.49 -11.54
C SER A 385 -18.01 -12.18 -12.82
N VAL A 386 -17.31 -11.05 -12.87
CA VAL A 386 -16.47 -10.66 -14.02
C VAL A 386 -15.30 -11.62 -14.18
N TYR A 387 -14.66 -12.01 -13.08
CA TYR A 387 -13.61 -13.02 -13.08
C TYR A 387 -14.08 -14.35 -13.70
N HIS A 388 -15.27 -14.83 -13.29
CA HIS A 388 -15.85 -16.04 -13.88
C HIS A 388 -16.20 -15.87 -15.37
N ALA A 389 -16.68 -14.70 -15.78
CA ALA A 389 -16.94 -14.39 -17.18
C ALA A 389 -15.64 -14.42 -18.01
N VAL A 390 -14.56 -13.80 -17.52
CA VAL A 390 -13.23 -13.81 -18.15
C VAL A 390 -12.72 -15.25 -18.31
N MET A 391 -12.81 -16.07 -17.26
CA MET A 391 -12.41 -17.48 -17.29
C MET A 391 -13.21 -18.28 -18.33
N SER A 392 -14.51 -18.06 -18.41
CA SER A 392 -15.38 -18.71 -19.40
C SER A 392 -15.00 -18.30 -20.83
N THR A 393 -14.82 -17.01 -21.09
CA THR A 393 -14.40 -16.49 -22.40
C THR A 393 -13.04 -17.04 -22.81
N MET A 394 -12.10 -17.14 -21.87
CA MET A 394 -10.78 -17.76 -22.10
C MET A 394 -10.92 -19.23 -22.51
N GLN A 395 -11.71 -20.03 -21.78
CA GLN A 395 -11.94 -21.44 -22.12
C GLN A 395 -12.57 -21.61 -23.52
N ILE A 396 -13.51 -20.71 -23.88
CA ILE A 396 -14.11 -20.68 -25.21
C ILE A 396 -13.07 -20.32 -26.28
N ALA A 397 -12.23 -19.30 -26.03
CA ALA A 397 -11.20 -18.87 -26.95
C ALA A 397 -10.13 -19.96 -27.18
N GLU A 398 -9.70 -20.65 -26.12
CA GLU A 398 -8.79 -21.79 -26.21
C GLU A 398 -9.42 -22.95 -26.98
N SER A 399 -10.71 -23.23 -26.74
CA SER A 399 -11.43 -24.28 -27.47
C SER A 399 -11.55 -23.97 -28.97
N LYS A 400 -11.88 -22.73 -29.36
CA LYS A 400 -11.91 -22.31 -30.77
C LYS A 400 -10.54 -22.50 -31.43
N ARG A 401 -9.48 -22.08 -30.74
CA ARG A 401 -8.10 -22.25 -31.23
C ARG A 401 -7.75 -23.73 -31.44
N ALA A 402 -8.09 -24.59 -30.50
CA ALA A 402 -7.84 -26.03 -30.64
C ALA A 402 -8.59 -26.63 -31.84
N ILE A 403 -9.80 -26.14 -32.13
CA ILE A 403 -10.59 -26.55 -33.31
C ILE A 403 -9.94 -26.06 -34.60
N GLU A 404 -9.49 -24.81 -34.65
CA GLU A 404 -8.78 -24.24 -35.81
C GLU A 404 -7.47 -24.99 -36.09
N GLU A 405 -6.69 -25.30 -35.04
CA GLU A 405 -5.47 -26.09 -35.14
C GLU A 405 -5.79 -27.51 -35.66
N ALA A 406 -6.86 -28.15 -35.18
CA ALA A 406 -7.30 -29.45 -35.67
C ALA A 406 -7.75 -29.40 -37.14
N GLU A 407 -8.43 -28.33 -37.57
CA GLU A 407 -8.82 -28.13 -38.97
C GLU A 407 -7.60 -27.92 -39.87
N LEU A 408 -6.60 -27.15 -39.42
CA LEU A 408 -5.35 -26.97 -40.15
C LEU A 408 -4.58 -28.30 -40.30
N VAL A 409 -4.51 -29.11 -39.23
CA VAL A 409 -3.94 -30.46 -39.29
C VAL A 409 -4.73 -31.35 -40.25
N SER A 410 -6.06 -31.26 -40.24
CA SER A 410 -6.92 -31.99 -41.17
C SER A 410 -6.66 -31.58 -42.62
N LYS A 411 -6.53 -30.29 -42.91
CA LYS A 411 -6.17 -29.77 -44.25
C LYS A 411 -4.78 -30.23 -44.69
N LEU A 412 -3.80 -30.17 -43.79
CA LEU A 412 -2.43 -30.61 -44.07
C LEU A 412 -2.35 -32.11 -44.37
N THR A 413 -3.05 -32.92 -43.59
CA THR A 413 -3.11 -34.38 -43.81
C THR A 413 -3.84 -34.70 -45.11
N HIS A 414 -4.92 -33.99 -45.44
CA HIS A 414 -5.62 -34.13 -46.71
C HIS A 414 -4.69 -33.83 -47.89
N LEU A 415 -3.90 -32.74 -47.85
CA LEU A 415 -2.91 -32.43 -48.88
C LEU A 415 -1.81 -33.51 -48.97
N ALA A 416 -1.32 -34.00 -47.82
CA ALA A 416 -0.33 -35.06 -47.78
C ALA A 416 -0.83 -36.35 -48.46
N PHE A 417 -2.11 -36.71 -48.27
CA PHE A 417 -2.72 -37.87 -48.95
C PHE A 417 -2.70 -37.76 -50.48
N PHE A 418 -2.81 -36.55 -51.05
CA PHE A 418 -2.70 -36.33 -52.50
C PHE A 418 -1.24 -36.30 -52.97
N PHE A 419 -0.36 -35.59 -52.26
CA PHE A 419 1.00 -35.35 -52.73
C PHE A 419 1.94 -36.52 -52.52
N ILE A 420 1.75 -37.36 -51.49
CA ILE A 420 2.63 -38.51 -51.25
C ILE A 420 2.59 -39.52 -52.43
N PRO A 421 1.42 -39.96 -52.93
CA PRO A 421 1.38 -40.81 -54.12
C PRO A 421 1.90 -40.13 -55.38
N LEU A 422 1.59 -38.85 -55.60
CA LEU A 422 2.05 -38.10 -56.78
C LEU A 422 3.57 -37.92 -56.80
N THR A 423 4.17 -37.61 -55.66
CA THR A 423 5.63 -37.50 -55.52
C THR A 423 6.32 -38.86 -55.71
N LEU A 424 5.69 -39.96 -55.29
CA LEU A 424 6.17 -41.30 -55.58
C LEU A 424 6.15 -41.62 -57.08
N VAL A 425 5.03 -41.35 -57.77
CA VAL A 425 4.90 -41.59 -59.21
C VAL A 425 5.91 -40.75 -59.99
N THR A 426 6.00 -39.44 -59.70
CA THR A 426 6.98 -38.56 -60.35
C THR A 426 8.42 -38.95 -60.02
N GLY A 427 8.69 -39.46 -58.81
CA GLY A 427 9.99 -40.03 -58.45
C GLY A 427 10.35 -41.26 -59.30
N ILE A 428 9.43 -42.22 -59.45
CA ILE A 428 9.63 -43.42 -60.26
C ILE A 428 9.89 -43.05 -61.73
N PHE A 429 9.12 -42.13 -62.29
CA PHE A 429 9.26 -41.71 -63.69
C PHE A 429 10.39 -40.70 -63.94
N GLY A 430 10.84 -39.99 -62.90
CA GLY A 430 11.95 -39.03 -62.97
C GLY A 430 13.33 -39.67 -62.79
N MET A 431 13.39 -40.94 -62.36
CA MET A 431 14.64 -41.69 -62.32
C MET A 431 15.01 -42.14 -63.75
N ASP A 432 16.17 -41.71 -64.25
CA ASP A 432 16.80 -42.27 -65.44
C ASP A 432 17.16 -43.73 -65.19
N MET A 433 16.18 -44.62 -65.36
CA MET A 433 16.42 -46.05 -65.36
C MET A 433 17.15 -46.40 -66.66
N ILE A 434 18.48 -46.35 -66.62
CA ILE A 434 19.31 -46.99 -67.63
C ILE A 434 19.05 -48.49 -67.50
N VAL A 435 18.11 -49.00 -68.29
CA VAL A 435 17.85 -50.43 -68.42
C VAL A 435 19.09 -51.02 -69.07
N SER A 436 20.06 -51.48 -68.26
CA SER A 436 21.20 -52.22 -68.77
C SER A 436 20.69 -53.58 -69.25
N LEU A 437 20.28 -53.64 -70.51
CA LEU A 437 20.11 -54.89 -71.26
C LEU A 437 21.50 -55.49 -71.53
N THR A 438 22.27 -55.76 -70.49
CA THR A 438 23.46 -56.62 -70.60
C THR A 438 22.96 -58.06 -70.60
N PRO A 439 23.08 -58.81 -71.71
CA PRO A 439 22.66 -60.20 -71.76
C PRO A 439 23.45 -61.03 -70.73
N PRO A 440 22.85 -62.09 -70.17
CA PRO A 440 23.52 -62.93 -69.19
C PRO A 440 24.80 -63.51 -69.81
N ARG A 441 25.96 -63.09 -69.32
CA ARG A 441 27.23 -63.73 -69.66
C ARG A 441 27.14 -65.17 -69.17
N THR A 442 26.98 -66.10 -70.11
CA THR A 442 27.15 -67.52 -69.90
C THR A 442 28.51 -67.75 -69.23
N LEU A 443 28.49 -68.14 -67.96
CA LEU A 443 29.66 -68.64 -67.25
C LEU A 443 30.16 -69.89 -67.98
N ARG A 444 31.26 -69.74 -68.74
CA ARG A 444 32.04 -70.88 -69.22
C ARG A 444 32.81 -71.45 -68.04
N HIS A 445 32.56 -72.73 -67.76
CA HIS A 445 33.42 -73.59 -66.96
C HIS A 445 34.86 -73.57 -67.49
N CYS A 446 35.81 -73.40 -66.58
CA CYS A 446 37.12 -74.03 -66.65
C CYS A 446 37.24 -74.96 -65.44
#